data_AF-A0A2N2PR39-F1
#
_entry.id   AF-A0A2N2PR39-F1
#
_cell.length_a   1.000
_cell.length_b   1.000
_cell.length_c   1.000
_cell.angle_alpha   90.00
_cell.angle_beta   90.00
_cell.angle_gamma   90.00
#
_symmetry.space_group_name_H-M   'P 1'
#
loop_
_entity.id
_entity.type
_entity.pdbx_description
1 polymer ?
#
loop_
_entity_poly.entity_id
_entity_poly.type
_entity_poly.pdbx_seq_one_letter_code
_entity_poly.pdbx_strand_id
1 'polypeptide(L)'
;MNAELRKQVDAMMTYIRDLAPEVIVRFTGVIYEDEDANLEVYPPLSWDEDRCLDLQHRIAQHGVDVLMETGYLILVSVRTWEQQIAKAKHERTKADKVLQRASALGLLQPA
;
A
#
# COMPACT_ATOMS: atom_id res chain seq x y z
N MET A 1 5.94 -16.20 -1.57
CA MET A 1 5.90 -15.94 -0.12
C MET A 1 5.82 -17.25 0.62
N ASN A 2 6.78 -17.52 1.52
CA ASN A 2 6.74 -18.72 2.36
C ASN A 2 5.72 -18.54 3.53
N ALA A 3 5.45 -19.61 4.28
CA ALA A 3 4.45 -19.58 5.34
C ALA A 3 4.80 -18.63 6.50
N GLU A 4 6.10 -18.51 6.83
CA GLU A 4 6.54 -17.65 7.94
C GLU A 4 6.43 -16.17 7.55
N LEU A 5 6.91 -15.78 6.37
CA LEU A 5 6.76 -14.42 5.86
C LEU A 5 5.27 -14.02 5.78
N ARG A 6 4.38 -14.93 5.37
CA ARG A 6 2.93 -14.68 5.38
C ARG A 6 2.42 -14.37 6.78
N LYS A 7 2.84 -15.15 7.78
CA LYS A 7 2.48 -14.91 9.19
C LYS A 7 2.97 -13.55 9.66
N GLN A 8 4.19 -13.15 9.30
CA GLN A 8 4.73 -11.82 9.66
C GLN A 8 3.96 -10.68 8.97
N VAL A 9 3.58 -10.85 7.70
CA VAL A 9 2.72 -9.91 6.98
C VAL A 9 1.35 -9.78 7.65
N ASP A 10 0.70 -10.89 7.99
CA ASP A 10 -0.60 -10.89 8.67
C ASP A 10 -0.51 -10.24 10.06
N ALA A 11 0.58 -10.46 10.80
CA ALA A 11 0.86 -9.82 12.08
C ALA A 11 1.06 -8.31 11.93
N MET A 12 1.86 -7.86 10.96
CA MET A 12 2.07 -6.45 10.66
C MET A 12 0.76 -5.75 10.28
N MET A 13 -0.08 -6.37 9.45
CA MET A 13 -1.40 -5.83 9.11
C MET A 13 -2.32 -5.71 10.33
N THR A 14 -2.22 -6.64 11.28
CA THR A 14 -2.98 -6.60 12.54
C THR A 14 -2.49 -5.46 13.42
N TYR A 15 -1.17 -5.35 13.62
CA TYR A 15 -0.54 -4.26 14.35
C TYR A 15 -0.98 -2.88 13.81
N ILE A 16 -0.93 -2.67 12.49
CA ILE A 16 -1.35 -1.41 11.86
C ILE A 16 -2.83 -1.09 12.17
N ARG A 17 -3.71 -2.09 12.12
CA ARG A 17 -5.15 -1.90 12.42
C ARG A 17 -5.41 -1.65 13.90
N ASP A 18 -4.60 -2.22 14.79
CA ASP A 18 -4.67 -1.93 16.23
C ASP A 18 -4.21 -0.50 16.53
N LEU A 19 -3.24 0.02 15.76
CA LEU A 19 -2.81 1.42 15.85
C LEU A 19 -3.85 2.40 15.32
N ALA A 20 -4.47 2.08 14.19
CA ALA A 20 -5.37 2.97 13.47
C ALA A 20 -6.44 2.15 12.72
N PRO A 21 -7.57 1.80 13.36
CA PRO A 21 -8.57 0.89 12.79
C PRO A 21 -9.28 1.43 11.54
N GLU A 22 -9.25 2.75 11.34
CA GLU A 22 -9.86 3.42 10.19
C GLU A 22 -9.03 3.36 8.90
N VAL A 23 -7.77 2.90 8.95
CA VAL A 23 -6.91 2.83 7.76
C VAL A 23 -7.18 1.57 6.94
N ILE A 24 -7.07 1.69 5.63
CA ILE A 24 -7.11 0.54 4.73
C ILE A 24 -5.68 0.06 4.50
N VAL A 25 -5.39 -1.18 4.86
CA VAL A 25 -4.09 -1.83 4.62
C VAL A 25 -4.22 -2.79 3.43
N ARG A 26 -3.34 -2.66 2.44
CA ARG A 26 -3.29 -3.52 1.26
C ARG A 26 -1.92 -4.16 1.14
N PHE A 27 -1.90 -5.48 1.03
CA PHE A 27 -0.73 -6.19 0.56
C PHE A 27 -0.52 -5.93 -0.93
N THR A 28 0.72 -5.64 -1.31
CA THR A 28 1.12 -5.53 -2.70
C THR A 28 2.09 -6.67 -3.02
N GLY A 29 1.93 -7.27 -4.20
CA GLY A 29 2.90 -8.24 -4.71
C GLY A 29 4.13 -7.58 -5.36
N VAL A 30 4.29 -6.26 -5.21
CA VAL A 30 5.35 -5.48 -5.85
C VAL A 30 6.49 -5.33 -4.86
N ILE A 31 7.66 -5.85 -5.25
CA ILE A 31 8.93 -5.69 -4.54
C ILE A 31 9.77 -4.70 -5.36
N TYR A 32 10.31 -3.69 -4.70
CA TYR A 32 11.08 -2.62 -5.31
C TYR A 32 12.58 -2.86 -5.17
N GLU A 33 13.04 -3.26 -3.98
CA GLU A 33 14.45 -3.41 -3.66
C GLU A 33 14.70 -4.77 -2.97
N ASP A 34 15.08 -4.74 -1.69
CA ASP A 34 15.46 -5.88 -0.88
C ASP A 34 14.34 -6.32 0.08
N GLU A 35 13.17 -5.68 0.02
CA GLU A 35 12.06 -6.08 0.88
C GLU A 35 11.51 -7.47 0.50
N ASP A 36 11.13 -8.24 1.51
CA ASP A 36 10.50 -9.54 1.34
C ASP A 36 8.99 -9.41 1.04
N ALA A 37 8.40 -8.32 1.52
CA ALA A 37 6.98 -8.00 1.35
C ALA A 37 6.76 -6.49 1.40
N ASN A 38 5.67 -6.03 0.77
CA ASN A 38 5.33 -4.62 0.71
C ASN A 38 3.85 -4.38 0.97
N LEU A 39 3.56 -3.46 1.89
CA LEU A 39 2.23 -3.02 2.26
C LEU A 39 2.02 -1.55 1.90
N GLU A 40 0.82 -1.23 1.42
CA GLU A 40 0.35 0.14 1.30
C GLU A 40 -0.76 0.40 2.33
N VAL A 41 -0.60 1.47 3.10
CA VAL A 41 -1.58 1.95 4.07
C VAL A 41 -2.22 3.21 3.51
N TYR A 42 -3.55 3.23 3.52
CA TYR A 42 -4.38 4.33 3.04
C TYR A 42 -5.19 4.86 4.23
N PRO A 43 -4.70 5.90 4.92
CA PRO A 43 -5.49 6.59 5.93
C PRO A 43 -6.68 7.33 5.32
N PRO A 44 -7.68 7.70 6.14
CA PRO A 44 -8.76 8.57 5.70
C PRO A 44 -8.23 9.88 5.08
N LEU A 45 -8.91 10.38 4.05
CA LEU A 45 -8.54 11.64 3.39
C LEU A 45 -8.64 12.88 4.30
N SER A 46 -9.24 12.74 5.48
CA SER A 46 -9.34 13.79 6.50
C SER A 46 -8.12 13.85 7.43
N TRP A 47 -7.18 12.90 7.35
CA TRP A 47 -5.94 12.96 8.12
C TRP A 47 -5.01 14.02 7.54
N ASP A 48 -4.34 14.74 8.44
CA ASP A 48 -3.23 15.62 8.09
C ASP A 48 -1.92 14.85 7.93
N GLU A 49 -0.88 15.56 7.50
CA GLU A 49 0.44 14.99 7.26
C GLU A 49 1.09 14.52 8.58
N ASP A 50 0.97 15.28 9.66
CA ASP A 50 1.55 14.95 10.97
C ASP A 50 1.02 13.63 11.51
N ARG A 51 -0.29 13.38 11.41
CA ARG A 51 -0.89 12.11 11.83
C ARG A 51 -0.46 10.94 10.94
N CYS A 52 -0.26 11.18 9.64
CA CYS A 52 0.30 10.18 8.75
C CYS A 52 1.76 9.85 9.11
N LEU A 53 2.57 10.86 9.44
CA LEU A 53 3.96 10.71 9.84
C LEU A 53 4.10 9.98 11.17
N ASP A 54 3.26 10.30 12.17
CA ASP A 54 3.25 9.57 13.44
C ASP A 54 2.96 8.07 13.23
N LEU A 55 1.93 7.76 12.44
CA LEU A 55 1.64 6.36 12.10
C LEU A 55 2.82 5.71 11.38
N GLN A 56 3.42 6.38 10.40
CA GLN A 56 4.57 5.87 9.66
C GLN A 56 5.76 5.59 10.59
N HIS A 57 6.08 6.47 11.53
CA HIS A 57 7.16 6.25 12.49
C HIS A 57 6.92 5.03 13.37
N ARG A 58 5.71 4.87 13.89
CA ARG A 58 5.34 3.73 14.75
C ARG A 58 5.38 2.40 13.99
N ILE A 59 5.01 2.42 12.71
CA ILE A 59 5.12 1.25 11.82
C ILE A 59 6.59 0.95 11.53
N ALA A 60 7.38 1.96 11.19
CA ALA A 60 8.80 1.79 10.86
C ALA A 60 9.57 1.22 12.06
N GLN A 61 9.31 1.71 13.27
CA GLN A 61 9.93 1.17 14.48
C GLN A 61 9.59 -0.32 14.68
N HIS A 62 8.31 -0.69 14.58
CA HIS A 62 7.92 -2.09 14.69
C HIS A 62 8.48 -2.96 13.55
N GLY A 63 8.58 -2.41 12.34
CA GLY A 63 9.19 -3.08 11.18
C GLY A 63 10.67 -3.41 11.40
N VAL A 64 11.41 -2.54 12.09
CA VAL A 64 12.80 -2.81 12.50
C VAL A 64 12.85 -3.98 13.49
N ASP A 65 11.94 -4.03 14.46
CA ASP A 65 11.89 -5.14 15.41
C ASP A 65 11.63 -6.48 14.69
N VAL A 66 10.67 -6.50 13.76
CA VAL A 66 10.38 -7.69 12.92
C VAL A 66 11.61 -8.10 12.12
N LEU A 67 12.28 -7.16 11.45
CA LEU A 67 13.50 -7.45 10.69
C LEU A 67 14.59 -8.06 11.57
N MET A 68 14.82 -7.50 12.75
CA MET A 68 15.87 -7.97 13.66
C MET A 68 15.55 -9.35 14.26
N GLU A 69 14.27 -9.62 14.55
CA GLU A 69 13.84 -10.88 15.18
C GLU A 69 13.71 -12.02 14.17
N THR A 70 13.21 -11.74 12.97
CA THR A 70 12.84 -12.77 11.99
C THR A 70 13.68 -12.76 10.72
N GLY A 71 14.45 -11.70 10.50
CA GLY A 71 15.21 -11.49 9.26
C GLY A 71 14.37 -11.08 8.05
N TYR A 72 13.08 -10.75 8.23
CA TYR A 72 12.20 -10.35 7.13
C TYR A 72 12.03 -8.83 7.07
N LEU A 73 12.30 -8.24 5.91
CA LEU A 73 12.06 -6.84 5.66
C LEU A 73 10.66 -6.65 5.07
N ILE A 74 9.73 -6.11 5.85
CA ILE A 74 8.39 -5.75 5.38
C ILE A 74 8.34 -4.23 5.20
N LEU A 75 8.39 -3.79 3.95
CA LEU A 75 8.25 -2.37 3.63
C LEU A 75 6.78 -1.96 3.78
N VAL A 76 6.54 -0.83 4.44
CA VAL A 76 5.19 -0.27 4.59
C VAL A 76 5.18 1.19 4.18
N SER A 77 4.35 1.53 3.21
CA SER A 77 4.16 2.91 2.74
C SER A 77 2.82 3.47 3.22
N VAL A 78 2.86 4.54 4.03
CA VAL A 78 1.66 5.30 4.41
C VAL A 78 1.40 6.38 3.35
N ARG A 79 0.23 6.32 2.71
CA ARG A 79 -0.14 7.22 1.60
C ARG A 79 -0.89 8.44 2.11
N THR A 80 -0.28 9.63 2.07
CA THR A 80 -1.00 10.88 2.39
C THR A 80 -2.16 11.12 1.43
N TRP A 81 -3.11 11.98 1.78
CA TRP A 81 -4.26 12.25 0.92
C TRP A 81 -3.83 12.82 -0.46
N GLU A 82 -2.77 13.64 -0.53
CA GLU A 82 -2.22 14.15 -1.78
C GLU A 82 -1.72 13.00 -2.66
N GLN A 83 -1.00 12.05 -2.06
CA GLN A 83 -0.46 10.88 -2.76
C GLN A 83 -1.58 9.96 -3.25
N GLN A 84 -2.62 9.76 -2.44
CA GLN A 84 -3.79 8.96 -2.83
C GLN A 84 -4.51 9.60 -4.03
N ILE A 85 -4.73 10.92 -4.01
CA ILE A 85 -5.34 11.66 -5.12
C ILE A 85 -4.45 11.61 -6.37
N ALA A 86 -3.15 11.81 -6.22
CA ALA A 86 -2.20 11.74 -7.33
C ALA A 86 -2.21 10.35 -8.00
N LYS A 87 -2.22 9.28 -7.19
CA LYS A 87 -2.32 7.90 -7.67
C LYS A 87 -3.63 7.67 -8.43
N ALA A 88 -4.77 8.07 -7.85
CA ALA A 88 -6.07 7.92 -8.50
C ALA A 88 -6.16 8.67 -9.85
N LYS A 89 -5.61 9.90 -9.92
CA LYS A 89 -5.52 10.66 -11.18
C LYS A 89 -4.67 9.94 -12.24
N HIS A 90 -3.54 9.38 -11.82
CA HIS A 90 -2.66 8.63 -12.72
C HIS A 90 -3.30 7.34 -13.23
N GLU A 91 -3.97 6.59 -12.35
CA GLU A 91 -4.69 5.36 -12.69
C GLU A 91 -5.83 5.64 -13.67
N ARG A 92 -6.63 6.70 -13.42
CA ARG A 92 -7.64 7.15 -14.38
C ARG A 92 -7.04 7.48 -15.75
N THR A 93 -5.97 8.26 -15.77
CA THR A 93 -5.30 8.65 -17.03
C THR A 93 -4.81 7.42 -17.81
N LYS A 94 -4.28 6.40 -17.12
CA LYS A 94 -3.89 5.13 -17.74
C LYS A 94 -5.10 4.37 -18.29
N ALA A 95 -6.18 4.27 -17.52
CA ALA A 95 -7.41 3.61 -17.95
C ALA A 95 -8.00 4.29 -19.18
N ASP A 96 -8.05 5.62 -19.21
CA ASP A 96 -8.54 6.40 -20.35
C ASP A 96 -7.73 6.10 -21.63
N LYS A 97 -6.40 6.01 -21.52
CA LYS A 97 -5.53 5.62 -22.66
C LYS A 97 -5.81 4.20 -23.16
N VAL A 98 -6.05 3.26 -22.25
CA VAL A 98 -6.40 1.88 -22.62
C VAL A 98 -7.75 1.84 -23.33
N LEU A 99 -8.75 2.56 -22.82
CA LEU A 99 -10.07 2.66 -23.43
C LEU A 99 -10.02 3.30 -24.82
N GLN A 100 -9.26 4.39 -24.99
CA GLN A 100 -9.04 5.01 -26.31
C GLN A 100 -8.42 4.02 -27.31
N ARG A 101 -7.42 3.26 -26.87
CA ARG A 101 -6.79 2.23 -27.71
C ARG A 101 -7.76 1.10 -28.05
N ALA A 102 -8.55 0.63 -27.09
CA ALA A 102 -9.57 -0.40 -27.32
C ALA A 102 -10.64 0.10 -28.31
N SER A 103 -11.07 1.35 -28.19
CA SER A 103 -12.00 1.99 -29.13
C SER A 103 -11.42 2.04 -30.54
N ALA A 104 -10.17 2.45 -30.69
CA ALA A 104 -9.50 2.52 -32.00
C ALA A 104 -9.32 1.14 -32.65
N LEU A 105 -9.27 0.07 -31.86
CA LEU A 105 -9.21 -1.32 -32.32
C LEU A 105 -10.60 -1.96 -32.52
N GLY A 106 -11.70 -1.22 -32.28
CA GLY A 106 -13.06 -1.75 -32.38
C GLY A 106 -13.41 -2.81 -31.32
N LEU A 107 -12.65 -2.85 -30.20
CA LEU A 107 -12.82 -3.84 -29.13
C LEU A 107 -13.86 -3.44 -28.08
N LEU A 108 -14.32 -2.18 -28.09
CA LEU A 108 -15.38 -1.72 -27.20
C LEU A 108 -16.74 -2.04 -27.83
N GLN A 109 -17.55 -2.84 -27.13
CA GLN A 109 -18.96 -3.00 -27.49
C GLN A 109 -19.75 -1.77 -27.03
N PRO A 110 -20.76 -1.33 -27.80
CA PRO A 110 -21.69 -0.31 -27.32
C PRO A 110 -22.42 -0.84 -26.07
N ALA A 111 -22.54 0.03 -25.06
CA ALA A 111 -23.27 -0.23 -23.84
C ALA A 111 -24.78 -0.39 -24.09
#